data_AF-A0A0B1R5U1-F1
#
_entry.id   AF-A0A0B1R5U1-F1
#
_cell.length_a   1.000
_cell.length_b   1.000
_cell.length_c   1.000
_cell.angle_alpha   90.00
_cell.angle_beta   90.00
_cell.angle_gamma   90.00
#
_symmetry.space_group_name_H-M   'P 1'
#
loop_
_entity.id
_entity.type
_entity.pdbx_description
1 polymer ?
#
loop_
_entity_poly.entity_id
_entity_poly.type
_entity_poly.pdbx_seq_one_letter_code
_entity_poly.pdbx_strand_id
1 'polypeptide(L)'
;MLQSQNPKQNSHVRIWILCLILFLSVVAYADRSILSISGSAIKEEFGLSAIQLGLILSAFSWAYVIGQIPGGLFLDRFGTKKVYGVTLALWSVSTILMGFIGEFSNGMTMALVLMFALRFALGLIEAPSFPANARAVIMWFPGAERGRASSLFASAQYFAVAIFSPLSGWLVSRFGWEWPFFVLGGIGVLAVFIWGWYMRSPKQHPHVSASELQYIEEGGALVDIDSAQTLKARPPLSKAMFKTLLSNRMLWCAYIGQYCIIALSYFF
;
A
#
# COMPACT_ATOMS: atom_id res chain seq x y z
N MET A 1 -30.97 -14.73 -40.11
CA MET A 1 -29.77 -13.90 -39.85
C MET A 1 -29.21 -14.29 -38.49
N LEU A 2 -28.36 -15.31 -38.45
CA LEU A 2 -27.65 -15.72 -37.24
C LEU A 2 -26.44 -14.78 -37.11
N GLN A 3 -26.52 -13.80 -36.21
CA GLN A 3 -25.38 -12.97 -35.86
C GLN A 3 -24.26 -13.89 -35.37
N SER A 4 -23.11 -13.82 -36.04
CA SER A 4 -21.88 -14.49 -35.66
C SER A 4 -21.52 -14.07 -34.24
N GLN A 5 -21.70 -14.97 -33.28
CA GLN A 5 -21.08 -14.87 -31.97
C GLN A 5 -19.57 -14.90 -32.19
N ASN A 6 -18.94 -13.72 -32.15
CA ASN A 6 -17.49 -13.61 -32.10
C ASN A 6 -16.99 -14.47 -30.93
N PRO A 7 -15.91 -15.25 -31.09
CA PRO A 7 -15.39 -16.09 -30.03
C PRO A 7 -15.10 -15.23 -28.81
N LYS A 8 -15.64 -15.62 -27.65
CA LYS A 8 -15.43 -14.98 -26.35
C LYS A 8 -13.93 -14.77 -26.11
N GLN A 9 -13.40 -13.60 -26.44
CA GLN A 9 -12.06 -13.21 -26.00
C GLN A 9 -12.17 -12.94 -24.51
N ASN A 10 -11.93 -13.97 -23.71
CA ASN A 10 -11.74 -13.83 -22.27
C ASN A 10 -10.46 -13.02 -22.07
N SER A 11 -10.57 -11.72 -21.83
CA SER A 11 -9.44 -10.96 -21.34
C SER A 11 -9.16 -11.39 -19.89
N HIS A 12 -7.90 -11.32 -19.49
CA HIS A 12 -7.45 -11.67 -18.14
C HIS A 12 -6.95 -10.44 -17.39
N VAL A 13 -7.52 -9.27 -17.69
CA VAL A 13 -7.01 -7.99 -17.16
C VAL A 13 -7.14 -7.97 -15.64
N ARG A 14 -8.22 -8.53 -15.08
CA ARG A 14 -8.41 -8.58 -13.62
C ARG A 14 -7.25 -9.27 -12.90
N ILE A 15 -6.70 -10.34 -13.49
CA ILE A 15 -5.59 -11.11 -12.93
C ILE A 15 -4.32 -10.26 -12.95
N TRP A 16 -4.05 -9.56 -14.06
CA TRP A 16 -2.90 -8.65 -14.14
C TRP A 16 -3.00 -7.48 -13.16
N ILE A 17 -4.19 -6.93 -12.93
CA ILE A 17 -4.42 -5.91 -11.90
C ILE A 17 -4.13 -6.48 -10.50
N LEU A 18 -4.54 -7.72 -10.23
CA LEU A 18 -4.22 -8.40 -8.97
C LEU A 18 -2.72 -8.65 -8.82
N CYS A 19 -2.02 -9.09 -9.87
CA CYS A 19 -0.57 -9.23 -9.85
C CYS A 19 0.13 -7.88 -9.59
N LEU A 20 -0.37 -6.79 -10.18
CA LEU A 20 0.15 -5.45 -9.94
C LEU A 20 -0.05 -5.02 -8.48
N ILE A 21 -1.25 -5.19 -7.92
CA ILE A 21 -1.54 -4.87 -6.51
C ILE A 21 -0.71 -5.73 -5.55
N LEU A 22 -0.53 -7.02 -5.88
CA LEU A 22 0.31 -7.93 -5.13
C LEU A 22 1.76 -7.43 -5.13
N PHE A 23 2.32 -7.13 -6.30
CA PHE A 23 3.67 -6.60 -6.45
C PHE A 23 3.86 -5.30 -5.64
N LEU A 24 2.93 -4.36 -5.76
CA LEU A 24 2.97 -3.10 -4.99
C LEU A 24 2.91 -3.35 -3.47
N SER A 25 2.08 -4.30 -3.04
CA SER A 25 1.99 -4.69 -1.63
C SER A 25 3.30 -5.31 -1.14
N VAL A 26 3.94 -6.16 -1.94
CA VAL A 26 5.24 -6.78 -1.61
C VAL A 26 6.30 -5.70 -1.42
N VAL A 27 6.37 -4.75 -2.34
CA VAL A 27 7.33 -3.63 -2.28
C VAL A 27 7.08 -2.76 -1.04
N ALA A 28 5.82 -2.44 -0.72
CA ALA A 28 5.47 -1.68 0.48
C ALA A 28 5.87 -2.40 1.77
N TYR A 29 5.64 -3.71 1.87
CA TYR A 29 6.09 -4.49 3.02
C TYR A 29 7.62 -4.59 3.12
N ALA A 30 8.32 -4.66 1.99
CA ALA A 30 9.79 -4.67 1.97
C ALA A 30 10.35 -3.40 2.60
N ASP A 31 9.79 -2.24 2.29
CA ASP A 31 10.20 -0.95 2.84
C ASP A 31 9.97 -0.80 4.35
N ARG A 32 8.91 -1.42 4.88
CA ARG A 32 8.70 -1.50 6.33
C ARG A 32 9.83 -2.28 7.01
N SER A 33 10.31 -3.35 6.38
CA SER A 33 11.36 -4.21 6.92
C SER A 33 12.77 -3.65 6.74
N ILE A 34 13.00 -2.81 5.71
CA ILE A 34 14.34 -2.42 5.27
C ILE A 34 15.16 -1.65 6.32
N LEU A 35 14.50 -0.78 7.10
CA LEU A 35 15.17 -0.04 8.17
C LEU A 35 15.51 -0.95 9.35
N SER A 36 14.69 -1.96 9.62
CA SER A 36 15.01 -2.93 10.67
C SER A 36 16.26 -3.74 10.27
N ILE A 37 16.32 -4.18 9.02
CA ILE A 37 17.47 -4.93 8.46
C ILE A 37 18.74 -4.06 8.45
N SER A 38 18.62 -2.80 8.05
CA SER A 38 19.74 -1.85 7.99
C SER A 38 20.05 -1.20 9.34
N GLY A 39 19.26 -1.50 10.37
CA GLY A 39 19.24 -0.77 11.64
C GLY A 39 20.56 -0.88 12.41
N SER A 40 21.22 -2.04 12.38
CA SER A 40 22.52 -2.23 13.04
C SER A 40 23.61 -1.36 12.42
N ALA A 41 23.69 -1.31 11.08
CA ALA A 41 24.68 -0.50 10.36
C ALA A 41 24.45 1.00 10.58
N ILE A 42 23.20 1.45 10.48
CA ILE A 42 22.80 2.84 10.76
C ILE A 42 23.15 3.22 12.20
N LYS A 43 22.90 2.32 13.15
CA LYS A 43 23.19 2.55 14.57
C LYS A 43 24.69 2.75 14.79
N GLU A 44 25.53 1.94 14.16
CA GLU A 44 26.98 2.03 14.23
C GLU A 44 27.50 3.32 13.59
N GLU A 45 27.00 3.68 12.41
CA GLU A 45 27.43 4.87 11.66
C GLU A 45 27.09 6.19 12.37
N PHE A 46 25.86 6.33 12.86
CA PHE A 46 25.40 7.56 13.50
C PHE A 46 25.55 7.56 15.03
N GLY A 47 26.06 6.47 15.62
CA GLY A 47 26.20 6.32 17.08
C GLY A 47 24.87 6.31 17.84
N LEU A 48 23.79 5.83 17.21
CA LEU A 48 22.46 5.86 17.81
C LEU A 48 22.33 4.84 18.96
N SER A 49 21.54 5.18 19.97
CA SER A 49 21.13 4.19 20.97
C SER A 49 20.01 3.28 20.44
N ALA A 50 19.83 2.11 21.06
CA ALA A 50 18.72 1.22 20.72
C ALA A 50 17.35 1.88 20.94
N ILE A 51 17.24 2.76 21.95
CA ILE A 51 16.03 3.54 22.23
C ILE A 51 15.73 4.50 21.08
N GLN A 52 16.75 5.21 20.58
CA GLN A 52 16.60 6.15 19.47
C GLN A 52 16.20 5.45 18.16
N LEU A 53 16.83 4.30 17.85
CA LEU A 53 16.43 3.50 16.70
C LEU A 53 14.98 3.00 16.83
N GLY A 54 14.58 2.57 18.04
CA GLY A 54 13.20 2.21 18.35
C GLY A 54 12.21 3.35 18.13
N LEU A 55 12.58 4.59 18.51
CA LEU A 55 11.75 5.78 18.25
C LEU A 55 11.56 6.01 16.75
N ILE A 56 12.62 5.93 15.94
CA ILE A 56 12.56 6.08 14.48
C ILE A 56 11.65 4.99 13.87
N LEU A 57 11.80 3.74 14.30
CA LEU A 57 10.95 2.63 13.83
C LEU A 57 9.47 2.85 14.20
N SER A 58 9.20 3.34 15.41
CA SER A 58 7.83 3.58 15.90
C SER A 58 7.13 4.75 15.20
N ALA A 59 7.89 5.73 14.70
CA ALA A 59 7.35 6.94 14.05
C ALA A 59 6.41 6.60 12.88
N PHE A 60 6.77 5.57 12.11
CA PHE A 60 5.95 5.05 11.02
C PHE A 60 4.58 4.60 11.52
N SER A 61 4.52 3.78 12.58
CA SER A 61 3.28 3.20 13.10
C SER A 61 2.31 4.27 13.61
N TRP A 62 2.82 5.28 14.33
CA TRP A 62 2.00 6.39 14.82
C TRP A 62 1.40 7.20 13.66
N ALA A 63 2.25 7.58 12.70
CA ALA A 63 1.82 8.27 11.50
C ALA A 63 0.81 7.47 10.69
N TYR A 64 1.03 6.16 10.54
CA TYR A 64 0.17 5.28 9.78
C TYR A 64 -1.24 5.21 10.37
N VAL A 65 -1.38 5.09 11.71
CA VAL A 65 -2.68 5.09 12.40
C VAL A 65 -3.41 6.42 12.18
N ILE A 66 -2.70 7.56 12.34
CA ILE A 66 -3.27 8.89 12.12
C ILE A 66 -3.71 9.06 10.65
N GLY A 67 -2.93 8.51 9.71
CA GLY A 67 -3.14 8.62 8.28
C GLY A 67 -4.28 7.73 7.73
N GLN A 68 -4.74 6.72 8.46
CA GLN A 68 -5.78 5.80 7.97
C GLN A 68 -7.09 6.52 7.63
N ILE A 69 -7.60 7.35 8.56
CA ILE A 69 -8.87 8.06 8.37
C ILE A 69 -8.74 9.11 7.25
N PRO A 70 -7.77 10.04 7.26
CA PRO A 70 -7.57 10.98 6.17
C PRO A 70 -7.33 10.28 4.83
N GLY A 71 -6.52 9.23 4.81
CA GLY A 71 -6.22 8.45 3.60
C GLY A 71 -7.47 7.85 2.95
N GLY A 72 -8.38 7.30 3.76
CA GLY A 72 -9.69 6.85 3.29
C GLY A 72 -10.53 7.98 2.69
N LEU A 73 -10.53 9.17 3.31
CA LEU A 73 -11.25 10.34 2.79
C LEU A 73 -10.67 10.85 1.47
N PHE A 74 -9.34 10.83 1.33
CA PHE A 74 -8.67 11.16 0.07
C PHE A 74 -9.08 10.18 -1.04
N LEU A 75 -9.12 8.87 -0.75
CA LEU A 75 -9.60 7.85 -1.70
C LEU A 75 -11.06 8.10 -2.10
N ASP A 76 -11.89 8.46 -1.14
CA ASP A 76 -13.31 8.75 -1.38
C ASP A 76 -13.56 9.99 -2.22
N ARG A 77 -12.64 10.96 -2.18
CA ARG A 77 -12.73 12.20 -2.95
C ARG A 77 -12.07 12.14 -4.33
N PHE A 78 -10.92 11.47 -4.44
CA PHE A 78 -10.08 11.52 -5.64
C PHE A 78 -9.96 10.18 -6.38
N GLY A 79 -10.46 9.08 -5.82
CA GLY A 79 -10.47 7.75 -6.41
C GLY A 79 -9.16 6.97 -6.26
N THR A 80 -9.21 5.67 -6.53
CA THR A 80 -8.12 4.73 -6.25
C THR A 80 -6.88 5.03 -7.08
N LYS A 81 -7.04 5.24 -8.40
CA LYS A 81 -5.91 5.44 -9.32
C LYS A 81 -5.04 6.64 -8.92
N LYS A 82 -5.65 7.80 -8.68
CA LYS A 82 -4.95 9.05 -8.39
C LYS A 82 -4.29 9.01 -7.02
N VAL A 83 -5.04 8.65 -5.98
CA VAL A 83 -4.52 8.65 -4.61
C VAL A 83 -3.40 7.65 -4.48
N TYR A 84 -3.61 6.41 -4.97
CA TYR A 84 -2.57 5.40 -4.82
C TYR A 84 -1.33 5.73 -5.67
N GLY A 85 -1.50 6.32 -6.85
CA GLY A 85 -0.37 6.78 -7.68
C GLY A 85 0.44 7.89 -7.01
N VAL A 86 -0.22 8.88 -6.38
CA VAL A 86 0.46 9.94 -5.61
C VAL A 86 1.15 9.37 -4.39
N THR A 87 0.50 8.46 -3.66
CA THR A 87 1.10 7.74 -2.54
C THR A 87 2.36 7.00 -2.97
N LEU A 88 2.31 6.23 -4.07
CA LEU A 88 3.48 5.51 -4.58
C LEU A 88 4.62 6.46 -4.97
N ALA A 89 4.30 7.60 -5.60
CA ALA A 89 5.30 8.58 -6.00
C ALA A 89 5.99 9.22 -4.79
N LEU A 90 5.20 9.71 -3.83
CA LEU A 90 5.72 10.31 -2.60
C LEU A 90 6.50 9.29 -1.77
N TRP A 91 5.97 8.07 -1.66
CA TRP A 91 6.62 6.96 -0.96
C TRP A 91 7.99 6.65 -1.57
N SER A 92 8.06 6.50 -2.90
CA SER A 92 9.33 6.20 -3.59
C SER A 92 10.37 7.31 -3.38
N VAL A 93 9.94 8.58 -3.46
CA VAL A 93 10.82 9.72 -3.20
C VAL A 93 11.29 9.72 -1.74
N SER A 94 10.39 9.50 -0.77
CA SER A 94 10.75 9.43 0.65
C SER A 94 11.73 8.30 0.96
N THR A 95 11.54 7.12 0.34
CA THR A 95 12.48 5.99 0.49
C THR A 95 13.86 6.34 -0.09
N ILE A 96 13.94 6.95 -1.27
CA ILE A 96 15.23 7.41 -1.84
C ILE A 96 15.90 8.44 -0.93
N LEU A 97 15.14 9.43 -0.44
CA LEU A 97 15.65 10.46 0.48
C LEU A 97 16.19 9.85 1.77
N MET A 98 15.65 8.72 2.22
CA MET A 98 16.15 7.99 3.38
C MET A 98 17.59 7.49 3.18
N GLY A 99 17.93 7.03 1.97
CA GLY A 99 19.28 6.60 1.62
C GLY A 99 20.29 7.76 1.58
N PHE A 100 19.84 8.99 1.30
CA PHE A 100 20.72 10.16 1.29
C PHE A 100 20.96 10.79 2.66
N ILE A 101 20.39 10.25 3.74
CA ILE A 101 20.50 10.87 5.08
C ILE A 101 21.96 11.02 5.50
N GLY A 102 22.83 10.05 5.20
CA GLY A 102 24.25 10.12 5.55
C GLY A 102 24.98 11.32 4.95
N GLU A 103 24.61 11.72 3.72
CA GLU A 103 25.20 12.90 3.07
C GLU A 103 24.67 14.22 3.67
N PHE A 104 23.42 14.23 4.09
CA PHE A 104 22.79 15.43 4.63
C PHE A 104 23.03 15.61 6.13
N SER A 105 23.35 14.57 6.89
CA SER A 105 23.46 14.63 8.35
C SER A 105 24.89 14.82 8.86
N ASN A 106 25.24 16.04 9.29
CA ASN A 106 26.52 16.36 9.94
C ASN A 106 26.58 15.97 11.44
N GLY A 107 25.79 14.98 11.88
CA GLY A 107 25.83 14.49 13.26
C GLY A 107 24.58 13.71 13.70
N MET A 108 24.72 12.96 14.79
CA MET A 108 23.72 12.05 15.36
C MET A 108 22.33 12.69 15.51
N THR A 109 22.25 13.89 16.10
CA THR A 109 20.97 14.57 16.36
C THR A 109 20.23 14.88 15.07
N MET A 110 20.95 15.32 14.02
CA MET A 110 20.32 15.67 12.75
C MET A 110 19.89 14.41 11.99
N ALA A 111 20.72 13.36 12.01
CA ALA A 111 20.34 12.06 11.46
C ALA A 111 19.05 11.54 12.13
N LEU A 112 18.98 11.57 13.47
CA LEU A 112 17.79 11.13 14.21
C LEU A 112 16.53 11.90 13.80
N VAL A 113 16.60 13.24 13.75
CA VAL A 113 15.45 14.08 13.40
C VAL A 113 15.01 13.85 11.95
N LEU A 114 15.95 13.78 11.01
CA LEU A 114 15.65 13.54 9.59
C LEU A 114 15.06 12.14 9.38
N MET A 115 15.66 11.11 9.98
CA MET A 115 15.15 9.74 9.92
C MET A 115 13.75 9.62 10.53
N PHE A 116 13.53 10.25 11.68
CA PHE A 116 12.22 10.28 12.33
C PHE A 116 11.18 10.99 11.45
N ALA A 117 11.51 12.19 10.94
CA ALA A 117 10.60 12.97 10.12
C ALA A 117 10.26 12.25 8.81
N LEU A 118 11.24 11.66 8.14
CA LEU A 118 11.02 10.88 6.92
C LEU A 118 10.19 9.63 7.21
N ARG A 119 10.45 8.92 8.31
CA ARG A 119 9.62 7.76 8.70
C ARG A 119 8.20 8.11 9.09
N PHE A 120 8.01 9.23 9.76
CA PHE A 120 6.69 9.75 10.08
C PHE A 120 5.94 10.17 8.80
N ALA A 121 6.59 10.88 7.89
CA ALA A 121 6.00 11.26 6.60
C ALA A 121 5.63 10.02 5.78
N LEU A 122 6.52 9.04 5.70
CA LEU A 122 6.31 7.76 5.01
C LEU A 122 5.06 7.03 5.55
N GLY A 123 4.89 6.98 6.88
CA GLY A 123 3.70 6.37 7.51
C GLY A 123 2.40 7.06 7.10
N LEU A 124 2.38 8.39 7.03
CA LEU A 124 1.22 9.16 6.55
C LEU A 124 0.92 8.90 5.06
N ILE A 125 1.98 8.84 4.25
CA ILE A 125 1.88 8.64 2.80
C ILE A 125 1.36 7.24 2.48
N GLU A 126 1.84 6.22 3.20
CA GLU A 126 1.54 4.82 2.92
C GLU A 126 0.17 4.38 3.48
N ALA A 127 -0.40 5.11 4.44
CA ALA A 127 -1.69 4.81 5.08
C ALA A 127 -2.85 4.45 4.12
N PRO A 128 -3.12 5.21 3.03
CA PRO A 128 -4.19 4.89 2.08
C PRO A 128 -3.93 3.64 1.21
N SER A 129 -2.73 3.05 1.21
CA SER A 129 -2.38 1.95 0.29
C SER A 129 -3.27 0.71 0.46
N PHE A 130 -3.50 0.28 1.71
CA PHE A 130 -4.35 -0.91 1.98
C PHE A 130 -5.83 -0.67 1.64
N PRO A 131 -6.45 0.45 2.06
CA PRO A 131 -7.79 0.81 1.60
C PRO A 131 -7.89 0.90 0.07
N ALA A 132 -6.86 1.43 -0.62
CA ALA A 132 -6.81 1.48 -2.08
C ALA A 132 -6.80 0.08 -2.70
N ASN A 133 -6.01 -0.85 -2.15
CA ASN A 133 -5.95 -2.24 -2.60
C ASN A 133 -7.29 -2.96 -2.42
N ALA A 134 -7.91 -2.83 -1.25
CA ALA A 134 -9.22 -3.40 -0.98
C ALA A 134 -10.29 -2.84 -1.94
N ARG A 135 -10.26 -1.53 -2.20
CA ARG A 135 -11.17 -0.86 -3.15
C ARG A 135 -10.95 -1.33 -4.59
N ALA A 136 -9.70 -1.52 -5.00
CA ALA A 136 -9.37 -2.05 -6.32
C ALA A 136 -9.88 -3.50 -6.48
N VAL A 137 -9.75 -4.34 -5.45
CA VAL A 137 -10.30 -5.71 -5.45
C VAL A 137 -11.82 -5.68 -5.57
N ILE A 138 -12.51 -4.83 -4.80
CA ILE A 138 -13.98 -4.69 -4.89
C ILE A 138 -14.43 -4.21 -6.28
N MET A 139 -13.64 -3.35 -6.92
CA MET A 139 -13.89 -2.79 -8.24
C MET A 139 -13.67 -3.80 -9.38
N TRP A 140 -12.67 -4.68 -9.26
CA TRP A 140 -12.25 -5.59 -10.34
C TRP A 140 -12.71 -7.04 -10.19
N PHE A 141 -13.11 -7.48 -8.99
CA PHE A 141 -13.44 -8.87 -8.71
C PHE A 141 -14.89 -9.09 -8.28
N PRO A 142 -15.56 -10.12 -8.84
CA PRO A 142 -16.85 -10.63 -8.35
C PRO A 142 -16.83 -11.01 -6.88
N GLY A 143 -17.99 -10.94 -6.21
CA GLY A 143 -18.13 -11.27 -4.79
C GLY A 143 -17.55 -12.62 -4.40
N ALA A 144 -17.72 -13.65 -5.23
CA ALA A 144 -17.20 -15.00 -5.00
C ALA A 144 -15.67 -15.12 -5.09
N GLU A 145 -15.01 -14.26 -5.88
CA GLU A 145 -13.55 -14.27 -6.06
C GLU A 145 -12.82 -13.32 -5.10
N ARG A 146 -13.53 -12.34 -4.50
CA ARG A 146 -12.94 -11.32 -3.61
C ARG A 146 -12.16 -11.90 -2.44
N GLY A 147 -12.64 -12.98 -1.82
CA GLY A 147 -11.94 -13.61 -0.70
C GLY A 147 -10.55 -14.12 -1.10
N ARG A 148 -10.43 -14.73 -2.29
CA ARG A 148 -9.17 -15.25 -2.85
C ARG A 148 -8.24 -14.14 -3.30
N ALA A 149 -8.78 -13.10 -3.94
CA ALA A 149 -8.01 -11.92 -4.31
C ALA A 149 -7.45 -11.21 -3.06
N SER A 150 -8.26 -11.08 -2.02
CA SER A 150 -7.85 -10.46 -0.76
C SER A 150 -6.79 -11.26 -0.01
N SER A 151 -6.92 -12.59 0.06
CA SER A 151 -5.91 -13.42 0.70
C SER A 151 -4.58 -13.40 -0.05
N LEU A 152 -4.61 -13.31 -1.39
CA LEU A 152 -3.39 -13.25 -2.19
C LEU A 152 -2.57 -11.99 -1.89
N PHE A 153 -3.17 -10.79 -1.93
CA PHE A 153 -2.40 -9.59 -1.61
C PHE A 153 -2.05 -9.50 -0.11
N ALA A 154 -2.86 -10.09 0.80
CA ALA A 154 -2.50 -10.16 2.22
C ALA A 154 -1.24 -11.02 2.45
N SER A 155 -0.99 -12.03 1.60
CA SER A 155 0.23 -12.84 1.64
C SER A 155 1.50 -12.10 1.19
N ALA A 156 1.36 -10.88 0.64
CA ALA A 156 2.49 -10.07 0.16
C ALA A 156 3.60 -9.87 1.20
N GLN A 157 3.25 -9.78 2.49
CA GLN A 157 4.24 -9.61 3.56
C GLN A 157 5.26 -10.75 3.60
N TYR A 158 4.82 -11.99 3.32
CA TYR A 158 5.71 -13.15 3.38
C TYR A 158 6.65 -13.18 2.18
N PHE A 159 6.13 -12.85 0.99
CA PHE A 159 6.96 -12.68 -0.20
C PHE A 159 7.99 -11.56 -0.03
N ALA A 160 7.59 -10.45 0.59
CA ALA A 160 8.48 -9.32 0.85
C ALA A 160 9.67 -9.75 1.72
N VAL A 161 9.41 -10.38 2.85
CA VAL A 161 10.48 -10.86 3.75
C VAL A 161 11.36 -11.90 3.06
N ALA A 162 10.79 -12.86 2.34
CA ALA A 162 11.55 -13.91 1.66
C ALA A 162 12.49 -13.37 0.55
N ILE A 163 12.04 -12.38 -0.22
CA ILE A 163 12.80 -11.85 -1.37
C ILE A 163 13.76 -10.72 -0.92
N PHE A 164 13.24 -9.76 -0.16
CA PHE A 164 13.96 -8.51 0.10
C PHE A 164 14.86 -8.58 1.33
N SER A 165 14.65 -9.50 2.29
CA SER A 165 15.55 -9.59 3.45
C SER A 165 16.95 -10.07 3.06
N PRO A 166 17.11 -11.17 2.27
CA PRO A 166 18.42 -11.59 1.80
C PRO A 166 19.06 -10.56 0.86
N LEU A 167 18.27 -9.97 -0.04
CA LEU A 167 18.73 -8.92 -0.95
C LEU A 167 19.25 -7.70 -0.18
N SER A 168 18.49 -7.21 0.80
CA SER A 168 18.89 -6.06 1.62
C SER A 168 20.14 -6.38 2.44
N GLY A 169 20.20 -7.55 3.08
CA GLY A 169 21.40 -7.96 3.82
C GLY A 169 22.65 -8.03 2.94
N TRP A 170 22.53 -8.57 1.72
CA TRP A 170 23.62 -8.59 0.75
C TRP A 170 24.04 -7.17 0.34
N LEU A 171 23.09 -6.30 0.00
CA LEU A 171 23.36 -4.90 -0.35
C LEU A 171 24.06 -4.15 0.80
N VAL A 172 23.57 -4.28 2.03
CA VAL A 172 24.18 -3.68 3.23
C VAL A 172 25.63 -4.13 3.37
N SER A 173 25.88 -5.44 3.28
CA SER A 173 27.22 -5.99 3.47
C SER A 173 28.24 -5.58 2.41
N ARG A 174 27.80 -5.26 1.18
CA ARG A 174 28.68 -5.02 0.04
C ARG A 174 28.83 -3.55 -0.32
N PHE A 175 27.77 -2.78 -0.18
CA PHE A 175 27.70 -1.42 -0.71
C PHE A 175 27.36 -0.35 0.35
N GLY A 176 26.83 -0.75 1.51
CA GLY A 176 26.41 0.18 2.57
C GLY A 176 24.91 0.12 2.85
N TRP A 177 24.51 0.73 3.97
CA TRP A 177 23.12 0.67 4.46
C TRP A 177 22.14 1.49 3.63
N GLU A 178 22.63 2.40 2.80
CA GLU A 178 21.86 3.31 1.95
C GLU A 178 21.29 2.58 0.72
N TRP A 179 22.05 1.62 0.19
CA TRP A 179 21.74 0.94 -1.07
C TRP A 179 20.41 0.18 -1.10
N PRO A 180 20.00 -0.54 -0.04
CA PRO A 180 18.66 -1.08 0.03
C PRO A 180 17.58 -0.02 -0.26
N PHE A 181 17.72 1.20 0.28
CA PHE A 181 16.75 2.29 0.09
C PHE A 181 16.76 2.79 -1.34
N PHE A 182 17.93 2.94 -1.96
CA PHE A 182 18.02 3.33 -3.37
C PHE A 182 17.39 2.28 -4.30
N VAL A 183 17.62 0.99 -4.06
CA VAL A 183 17.05 -0.10 -4.85
C VAL A 183 15.53 -0.15 -4.72
N LEU A 184 15.00 -0.13 -3.48
CA LEU A 184 13.54 -0.13 -3.28
C LEU A 184 12.88 1.14 -3.80
N GLY A 185 13.50 2.29 -3.58
CA GLY A 185 13.02 3.56 -4.10
C GLY A 185 12.97 3.57 -5.63
N GLY A 186 13.99 3.03 -6.31
CA GLY A 186 14.02 2.87 -7.76
C GLY A 186 12.93 1.92 -8.28
N ILE A 187 12.72 0.78 -7.61
CA ILE A 187 11.61 -0.14 -7.91
C ILE A 187 10.26 0.58 -7.75
N GLY A 188 10.13 1.42 -6.71
CA GLY A 188 8.96 2.25 -6.48
C GLY A 188 8.68 3.23 -7.59
N VAL A 189 9.70 3.96 -8.05
CA VAL A 189 9.59 4.90 -9.17
C VAL A 189 9.12 4.18 -10.43
N LEU A 190 9.69 3.01 -10.75
CA LEU A 190 9.23 2.19 -11.86
C LEU A 190 7.76 1.77 -11.69
N ALA A 191 7.38 1.39 -10.47
CA ALA A 191 6.02 0.99 -10.14
C ALA A 191 5.01 2.13 -10.29
N VAL A 192 5.39 3.39 -10.05
CA VAL A 192 4.55 4.58 -10.30
C VAL A 192 4.21 4.70 -11.78
N PHE A 193 5.19 4.52 -12.67
CA PHE A 193 4.97 4.57 -14.11
C PHE A 193 4.05 3.43 -14.58
N ILE A 194 4.31 2.20 -14.11
CA ILE A 194 3.49 1.03 -14.44
C ILE A 194 2.05 1.24 -13.94
N TRP A 195 1.87 1.72 -12.71
CA TRP A 195 0.57 2.02 -12.12
C TRP A 195 -0.19 3.09 -12.91
N GLY A 196 0.48 4.21 -13.23
CA GLY A 196 -0.13 5.30 -13.98
C GLY A 196 -0.59 4.88 -15.37
N TRP A 197 0.20 4.04 -16.04
CA TRP A 197 -0.08 3.52 -17.38
C TRP A 197 -1.19 2.45 -17.38
N TYR A 198 -1.06 1.45 -16.51
CA TYR A 198 -1.87 0.23 -16.55
C TYR A 198 -3.16 0.31 -15.71
N MET A 199 -3.10 0.87 -14.50
CA MET A 199 -4.28 0.92 -13.64
C MET A 199 -5.33 1.87 -14.23
N ARG A 200 -6.54 1.35 -14.49
CA ARG A 200 -7.74 2.11 -14.89
C ARG A 200 -8.97 1.48 -14.22
N SER A 201 -10.13 2.14 -14.30
CA SER A 201 -11.37 1.46 -13.94
C SER A 201 -11.72 0.40 -14.99
N PRO A 202 -12.43 -0.69 -14.63
CA PRO A 202 -12.80 -1.76 -15.56
C PRO A 202 -13.45 -1.24 -16.85
N LYS A 203 -14.37 -0.26 -16.73
CA LYS A 203 -15.08 0.36 -17.86
C LYS A 203 -14.20 1.21 -18.79
N GLN A 204 -13.06 1.72 -18.30
CA GLN A 204 -12.16 2.61 -19.05
C GLN A 204 -10.88 1.90 -19.49
N HIS A 205 -10.76 0.60 -19.21
CA HIS A 205 -9.55 -0.15 -19.50
C HIS A 205 -9.54 -0.62 -20.96
N PRO A 206 -8.53 -0.27 -21.77
CA PRO A 206 -8.54 -0.50 -23.22
C PRO A 206 -8.49 -1.98 -23.61
N HIS A 207 -7.95 -2.84 -22.73
CA HIS A 207 -7.79 -4.28 -22.98
C HIS A 207 -8.85 -5.16 -22.30
N VAL A 208 -9.86 -4.58 -21.63
CA VAL A 208 -10.96 -5.36 -21.04
C VAL A 208 -11.97 -5.68 -22.13
N SER A 209 -12.29 -6.96 -22.30
CA SER A 209 -13.32 -7.41 -23.21
C SER A 209 -14.72 -7.21 -22.62
N ALA A 210 -15.71 -7.01 -23.49
CA ALA A 210 -17.10 -6.83 -23.07
C ALA A 210 -17.61 -8.02 -22.23
N SER A 211 -17.17 -9.24 -22.55
CA SER A 211 -17.52 -10.45 -21.79
C SER A 211 -16.89 -10.48 -20.40
N GLU A 212 -15.64 -10.01 -20.23
CA GLU A 212 -15.02 -9.91 -18.91
C GLU A 212 -15.71 -8.84 -18.06
N LEU A 213 -16.02 -7.68 -18.65
CA LEU A 213 -16.74 -6.61 -17.95
C LEU A 213 -18.12 -7.07 -17.47
N GLN A 214 -18.90 -7.73 -18.34
CA GLN A 214 -20.22 -8.26 -17.98
C GLN A 214 -20.12 -9.28 -16.83
N TYR A 215 -19.15 -10.19 -16.89
CA TYR A 215 -18.91 -11.16 -15.81
C TYR A 215 -18.60 -10.49 -14.46
N ILE A 216 -17.79 -9.41 -14.48
CA ILE A 216 -17.43 -8.64 -13.30
C ILE A 216 -18.67 -7.92 -12.73
N GLU A 217 -19.46 -7.27 -13.59
CA GLU A 217 -20.68 -6.54 -13.21
C GLU A 217 -21.78 -7.48 -12.65
N GLU A 218 -22.10 -8.56 -13.36
CA GLU A 218 -23.06 -9.59 -12.92
C GLU A 218 -22.61 -10.27 -11.63
N GLY A 219 -21.29 -10.41 -11.44
CA GLY A 219 -20.65 -10.90 -10.24
C GLY A 219 -20.73 -9.97 -9.03
N GLY A 220 -21.37 -8.81 -9.15
CA GLY A 220 -21.56 -7.83 -8.07
C GLY A 220 -20.34 -6.96 -7.77
N ALA A 221 -19.41 -6.83 -8.72
CA ALA A 221 -18.30 -5.89 -8.60
C ALA A 221 -18.79 -4.43 -8.65
N LEU A 222 -18.17 -3.55 -7.84
CA LEU A 222 -18.53 -2.13 -7.85
C LEU A 222 -17.68 -1.39 -8.89
N VAL A 223 -17.93 -1.67 -10.17
CA VAL A 223 -17.16 -1.12 -11.30
C VAL A 223 -17.17 0.41 -11.39
N ASP A 224 -18.21 1.05 -10.84
CA ASP A 224 -18.41 2.51 -10.83
C ASP A 224 -18.03 3.18 -9.50
N ILE A 225 -17.37 2.48 -8.58
CA ILE A 225 -17.01 3.03 -7.26
C ILE A 225 -16.12 4.27 -7.34
N ASP A 226 -15.35 4.38 -8.42
CA ASP A 226 -14.44 5.50 -8.73
C ASP A 226 -14.95 6.39 -9.87
N SER A 227 -16.21 6.22 -10.30
CA SER A 227 -16.78 7.10 -11.30
C SER A 227 -16.90 8.53 -10.74
N ALA A 228 -16.75 9.53 -11.61
CA ALA A 228 -16.84 10.94 -11.19
C ALA A 228 -18.21 11.28 -10.54
N GLN A 229 -19.27 10.59 -10.96
CA GLN A 229 -20.61 10.74 -10.39
C GLN A 229 -20.67 10.15 -8.98
N THR A 230 -20.19 8.91 -8.79
CA THR A 230 -20.17 8.26 -7.47
C THR A 230 -19.33 9.03 -6.47
N LEU A 231 -18.15 9.52 -6.86
CA LEU A 231 -17.28 10.31 -5.98
C LEU A 231 -17.94 11.63 -5.54
N LYS A 232 -18.66 12.32 -6.44
CA LYS A 232 -19.39 13.55 -6.12
C LYS A 232 -20.62 13.31 -5.25
N ALA A 233 -21.26 12.15 -5.39
CA ALA A 233 -22.47 11.79 -4.65
C ALA A 233 -22.20 11.29 -3.23
N ARG A 234 -20.94 11.10 -2.82
CA ARG A 234 -20.62 10.61 -1.47
C ARG A 234 -21.02 11.63 -0.40
N PRO A 235 -21.78 11.21 0.62
CA PRO A 235 -22.16 12.11 1.70
C PRO A 235 -20.92 12.53 2.50
N PRO A 236 -20.89 13.77 3.03
CA PRO A 236 -19.83 14.20 3.91
C PRO A 236 -19.84 13.39 5.21
N LEU A 237 -18.70 13.37 5.90
CA LEU A 237 -18.59 12.76 7.23
C LEU A 237 -19.62 13.38 8.17
N SER A 238 -20.60 12.57 8.58
CA SER A 238 -21.62 12.97 9.54
C SER A 238 -21.30 12.44 10.94
N LYS A 239 -21.61 13.23 11.97
CA LYS A 239 -21.57 12.79 13.37
C LYS A 239 -22.40 11.52 13.59
N ALA A 240 -23.49 11.35 12.83
CA ALA A 240 -24.31 10.15 12.87
C ALA A 240 -23.55 8.90 12.41
N MET A 241 -22.77 8.99 11.32
CA MET A 241 -21.94 7.87 10.84
C MET A 241 -20.88 7.50 11.87
N PHE A 242 -20.21 8.49 12.46
CA PHE A 242 -19.20 8.24 13.49
C PHE A 242 -19.81 7.57 14.73
N LYS A 243 -21.00 8.03 15.15
CA LYS A 243 -21.76 7.39 16.22
C LYS A 243 -22.11 5.95 15.86
N THR A 244 -22.55 5.66 14.64
CA THR A 244 -22.84 4.28 14.21
C THR A 244 -21.60 3.40 14.19
N LEU A 245 -20.46 3.90 13.71
CA LEU A 245 -19.19 3.18 13.69
C LEU A 245 -18.70 2.81 15.09
N LEU A 246 -18.90 3.70 16.08
CA LEU A 246 -18.50 3.50 17.47
C LEU A 246 -19.57 2.89 18.38
N SER A 247 -20.82 2.76 17.93
CA SER A 247 -21.90 2.18 18.77
C SER A 247 -22.29 0.76 18.31
N ASN A 248 -21.92 0.36 17.09
CA ASN A 248 -22.32 -0.94 16.57
C ASN A 248 -21.50 -2.08 17.19
N ARG A 249 -22.19 -3.00 17.87
CA ARG A 249 -21.58 -4.18 18.52
C ARG A 249 -20.79 -5.05 17.55
N MET A 250 -21.27 -5.27 16.32
CA MET A 250 -20.58 -6.13 15.34
C MET A 250 -19.23 -5.52 14.91
N LEU A 251 -19.16 -4.19 14.80
CA LEU A 251 -17.91 -3.50 14.47
C LEU A 251 -16.92 -3.59 15.63
N TRP A 252 -17.37 -3.45 16.87
CA TRP A 252 -16.51 -3.66 18.04
C TRP A 252 -15.96 -5.08 18.13
N CYS A 253 -16.77 -6.10 17.83
CA CYS A 253 -16.28 -7.47 17.75
C CYS A 253 -15.17 -7.61 16.70
N ALA A 254 -15.33 -6.98 15.52
CA ALA A 254 -14.30 -6.98 14.49
C ALA A 254 -13.03 -6.22 14.91
N TYR A 255 -13.15 -5.06 15.57
CA TYR A 255 -12.01 -4.26 16.03
C TYR A 255 -11.21 -4.99 17.11
N ILE A 256 -11.89 -5.54 18.11
CA ILE A 256 -11.25 -6.31 19.20
C ILE A 256 -10.62 -7.59 18.63
N GLY A 257 -11.33 -8.29 17.73
CA GLY A 257 -10.79 -9.48 17.07
C GLY A 257 -9.50 -9.17 16.29
N GLN A 258 -9.50 -8.12 15.48
CA GLN A 258 -8.32 -7.70 14.74
C GLN A 258 -7.18 -7.25 15.66
N TYR A 259 -7.48 -6.54 16.74
CA TYR A 259 -6.50 -6.17 17.74
C TYR A 259 -5.83 -7.40 18.37
N CYS A 260 -6.60 -8.41 18.77
CA CYS A 260 -6.07 -9.65 19.34
C CYS A 260 -5.18 -10.41 18.35
N ILE A 261 -5.56 -10.48 17.07
CA ILE A 261 -4.74 -11.13 16.02
C ILE A 261 -3.40 -10.41 15.85
N ILE A 262 -3.43 -9.07 15.79
CA ILE A 262 -2.21 -8.27 15.65
C ILE A 262 -1.34 -8.39 16.90
N ALA A 263 -1.93 -8.30 18.09
CA ALA A 263 -1.21 -8.44 19.35
C ALA A 263 -0.52 -9.80 19.44
N LEU A 264 -1.20 -10.89 19.08
CA LEU A 264 -0.59 -12.21 19.03
C LEU A 264 0.58 -12.23 18.04
N SER A 265 0.41 -11.70 16.84
CA SER A 265 1.45 -11.73 15.78
C SER A 265 2.70 -10.90 16.10
N TYR A 266 2.60 -9.90 16.98
CA TYR A 266 3.72 -9.03 17.35
C TYR A 266 4.43 -9.46 18.65
N PHE A 267 3.69 -10.04 19.59
CA PHE A 267 4.22 -10.39 20.92
C PHE A 267 4.53 -11.88 21.09
N PHE A 268 4.04 -12.76 20.22
CA PHE A 268 4.23 -14.21 20.28
C PHE A 268 4.61 -14.78 18.91
#